data_AF-A0A2H6KKB3-F1
#
_entry.id   AF-A0A2H6KKB3-F1
#
_cell.length_a   1.000
_cell.length_b   1.000
_cell.length_c   1.000
_cell.angle_alpha   90.00
_cell.angle_beta   90.00
_cell.angle_gamma   90.00
#
_symmetry.space_group_name_H-M   'P 1'
#
loop_
_entity.id
_entity.type
_entity.pdbx_description
1 polymer ?
#
loop_
_entity_poly.entity_id
_entity_poly.type
_entity_poly.pdbx_seq_one_letter_code
_entity_poly.pdbx_strand_id
1 'polypeptide(L)'
;MLPLPTVLSGKGQSRRRLHQPTRTSTHRSSRESHVDNIGPTIGEQIDRLQKPKGAGQSNNVQHFIDELQEKIDKLKPLVSGIDKSAEGYMKDEVGSLKDKVADLKRRIEEIDKAIKEFDEALRGAITDATLAVNTARQTLTDGISDLQEQLTSEVKTAFISVHTKVKQMFCKQHQEDLNALHSLVVAQEGEIKKIIEADKKNGLKGMLNKLNTHLMEQIKELKHIPRYTSSIDPAMHSSLSKLVLRVKIGFKDFFQMFSEQSDVKSQKAEIEKVSSSLDILLQRIRDSQHFDCLVTEKRLEFENSLRGFNPDVMNDGQKIVLRPLKKGFNDFVTHLRNAYVSRYSRQTIDWQKPKQTPTSTTSSTGAPKSVPLPASAATTVSVQQEKEPSEDAMKCAKICATIIPIIESRLTNMRKRRHNTGWRTKKCFGNLDGSLPAFLADCDYSVCAVGDKQDGEVRRDLNGSSIYELLETEVNGQTLFNKNNGKGYESKTLSELTGHLKTYYTTCHLTLPPSPKYPCSVRDMLTWLTGLPYTSVYSQINGYCKSLLDKDESYKKDSVILPMLEHNLSSYITSTTQKAYDVLVTVSGNGHGAPTLITHMPVTSVTTPEGSITHPT
;
A
#
# COMPACT_ATOMS: atom_id res chain seq x y z
N MET A 1 60.16 13.81 0.33
CA MET A 1 60.93 13.52 1.55
C MET A 1 62.14 12.67 1.18
N LEU A 2 63.28 12.94 1.82
CA LEU A 2 64.54 12.16 1.78
C LEU A 2 64.37 10.80 2.53
N PRO A 3 65.32 9.83 2.48
CA PRO A 3 66.77 10.04 2.33
C PRO A 3 67.60 9.07 1.46
N LEU A 4 68.86 9.48 1.26
CA LEU A 4 70.02 8.63 0.91
C LEU A 4 70.32 7.59 2.00
N PRO A 5 71.24 6.65 1.71
CA PRO A 5 72.48 6.60 2.51
C PRO A 5 73.78 6.80 1.70
N THR A 6 74.87 6.96 2.44
CA THR A 6 76.18 7.50 2.01
C THR A 6 77.32 6.48 2.31
N VAL A 7 78.58 6.87 2.04
CA VAL A 7 79.87 6.29 2.53
C VAL A 7 80.27 4.93 1.92
N LEU A 8 81.52 4.50 1.69
CA LEU A 8 82.95 4.89 1.95
C LEU A 8 83.77 4.62 0.65
N SER A 9 84.93 5.19 0.27
CA SER A 9 86.10 5.81 0.91
C SER A 9 87.09 4.88 1.64
N GLY A 10 88.12 4.43 0.91
CA GLY A 10 89.40 3.87 1.41
C GLY A 10 90.33 3.55 0.21
N LYS A 11 91.48 4.20 -0.04
CA LYS A 11 92.74 4.44 0.71
C LYS A 11 93.66 3.21 0.85
N GLY A 12 94.89 3.37 0.34
CA GLY A 12 96.01 2.42 0.34
C GLY A 12 96.65 2.37 -1.06
N GLN A 13 97.62 3.19 -1.47
CA GLN A 13 98.76 3.88 -0.82
C GLN A 13 99.99 2.98 -0.56
N SER A 14 101.15 3.45 -1.05
CA SER A 14 102.51 2.88 -0.99
C SER A 14 102.85 1.86 -2.10
N ARG A 15 104.06 1.87 -2.70
CA ARG A 15 105.33 2.48 -2.26
C ARG A 15 106.22 2.96 -3.42
N ARG A 16 107.03 3.99 -3.16
CA ARG A 16 108.08 4.56 -4.04
C ARG A 16 109.24 3.57 -4.29
N ARG A 17 109.96 3.70 -5.42
CA ARG A 17 111.29 4.39 -5.48
C ARG A 17 111.90 4.41 -6.90
N LEU A 18 112.59 5.50 -7.22
CA LEU A 18 113.59 5.60 -8.29
C LEU A 18 114.88 4.86 -7.87
N HIS A 19 115.61 4.26 -8.83
CA HIS A 19 116.96 4.70 -9.24
C HIS A 19 117.67 3.71 -10.20
N GLN A 20 118.22 4.23 -11.30
CA GLN A 20 119.55 3.82 -11.82
C GLN A 20 120.65 4.50 -10.94
N PRO A 21 121.96 4.13 -10.96
CA PRO A 21 122.68 3.39 -12.02
C PRO A 21 123.82 2.42 -11.56
N THR A 22 124.52 1.86 -12.56
CA THR A 22 125.98 1.55 -12.62
C THR A 22 126.66 0.46 -11.76
N ARG A 23 127.46 -0.33 -12.51
CA ARG A 23 128.88 -0.71 -12.28
C ARG A 23 129.27 -1.97 -11.46
N THR A 24 129.84 -2.89 -12.24
CA THR A 24 131.15 -3.57 -12.07
C THR A 24 131.34 -4.73 -11.10
N SER A 25 131.78 -5.82 -11.74
CA SER A 25 133.03 -6.56 -11.51
C SER A 25 133.05 -7.75 -10.56
N THR A 26 133.67 -8.81 -11.10
CA THR A 26 134.60 -9.74 -10.43
C THR A 26 134.00 -10.71 -9.38
N HIS A 27 134.55 -11.92 -9.19
CA HIS A 27 135.84 -12.47 -9.64
C HIS A 27 135.80 -14.01 -9.65
N ARG A 28 136.79 -14.65 -10.30
CA ARG A 28 137.57 -15.83 -9.82
C ARG A 28 136.78 -16.95 -9.12
N SER A 29 136.85 -18.21 -9.53
CA SER A 29 138.01 -19.12 -9.50
C SER A 29 137.39 -20.54 -9.46
N SER A 30 138.05 -21.69 -9.63
CA SER A 30 139.42 -22.08 -9.34
C SER A 30 139.61 -23.54 -9.81
N ARG A 31 140.86 -23.92 -10.15
CA ARG A 31 141.50 -25.22 -9.78
C ARG A 31 140.93 -26.53 -10.38
N GLU A 32 141.68 -27.63 -10.51
CA GLU A 32 143.14 -27.92 -10.39
C GLU A 32 143.47 -29.24 -11.12
N SER A 33 144.76 -29.65 -11.09
CA SER A 33 145.31 -30.99 -11.43
C SER A 33 145.43 -31.38 -12.92
N HIS A 34 146.47 -32.10 -13.36
CA HIS A 34 147.81 -32.40 -12.80
C HIS A 34 148.79 -32.58 -14.01
N VAL A 35 149.98 -31.97 -14.07
CA VAL A 35 151.33 -32.50 -13.68
C VAL A 35 151.72 -33.86 -14.32
N ASP A 36 152.75 -33.92 -15.21
CA ASP A 36 154.11 -34.48 -14.95
C ASP A 36 154.96 -34.79 -16.22
N ASN A 37 156.28 -34.49 -16.15
CA ASN A 37 157.46 -35.12 -16.84
C ASN A 37 157.51 -35.30 -18.40
N ILE A 38 158.65 -35.30 -19.13
CA ILE A 38 160.11 -35.25 -18.88
C ILE A 38 160.82 -34.69 -20.16
N GLY A 39 162.05 -34.13 -20.06
CA GLY A 39 162.92 -33.74 -21.23
C GLY A 39 163.89 -34.88 -21.66
N PRO A 40 165.16 -34.63 -22.05
CA PRO A 40 165.83 -33.40 -22.54
C PRO A 40 166.86 -33.69 -23.70
N THR A 41 167.92 -32.86 -23.83
CA THR A 41 169.22 -33.05 -24.57
C THR A 41 169.24 -32.41 -25.99
N ILE A 42 169.93 -31.27 -26.27
CA ILE A 42 171.39 -30.96 -26.28
C ILE A 42 172.11 -31.78 -27.39
N GLY A 43 173.06 -31.31 -28.20
CA GLY A 43 173.81 -30.05 -28.32
C GLY A 43 175.23 -30.33 -28.87
N GLU A 44 175.95 -29.27 -29.27
CA GLU A 44 177.40 -29.24 -29.59
C GLU A 44 178.01 -29.91 -30.87
N GLN A 45 179.07 -29.24 -31.35
CA GLN A 45 180.15 -29.66 -32.27
C GLN A 45 179.78 -29.82 -33.77
N ILE A 46 180.23 -29.00 -34.73
CA ILE A 46 181.52 -28.33 -35.00
C ILE A 46 182.69 -29.29 -35.28
N ASP A 47 183.30 -29.10 -36.45
CA ASP A 47 184.61 -29.56 -36.94
C ASP A 47 184.98 -31.06 -36.95
N ARG A 48 184.82 -31.67 -38.13
CA ARG A 48 185.96 -32.29 -38.86
C ARG A 48 185.94 -31.84 -40.33
N LEU A 49 186.90 -31.06 -40.86
CA LEU A 49 188.35 -31.31 -41.02
C LEU A 49 188.61 -32.51 -41.97
N GLN A 50 189.50 -32.53 -42.97
CA GLN A 50 190.50 -31.61 -43.55
C GLN A 50 191.36 -32.44 -44.57
N LYS A 51 192.38 -31.82 -45.20
CA LYS A 51 193.66 -32.43 -45.69
C LYS A 51 193.65 -33.30 -46.99
N PRO A 52 194.80 -33.44 -47.71
CA PRO A 52 195.76 -32.41 -48.14
C PRO A 52 196.42 -32.67 -49.55
N LYS A 53 197.45 -31.86 -49.92
CA LYS A 53 198.35 -31.89 -51.12
C LYS A 53 197.74 -31.27 -52.40
N GLY A 54 198.42 -30.43 -53.22
CA GLY A 54 199.77 -29.81 -53.23
C GLY A 54 200.30 -29.64 -54.68
N ALA A 55 201.23 -28.73 -55.05
CA ALA A 55 201.88 -27.57 -54.39
C ALA A 55 202.73 -26.74 -55.42
N GLY A 56 202.97 -25.44 -55.18
CA GLY A 56 203.89 -24.56 -55.96
C GLY A 56 203.23 -23.74 -57.11
N GLN A 57 203.79 -22.61 -57.60
CA GLN A 57 205.01 -21.88 -57.21
C GLN A 57 205.06 -20.44 -57.80
N SER A 58 205.69 -19.50 -57.09
CA SER A 58 206.40 -18.28 -57.55
C SER A 58 205.76 -17.14 -58.41
N ASN A 59 205.90 -15.93 -57.83
CA ASN A 59 206.45 -14.68 -58.42
C ASN A 59 205.57 -13.64 -59.15
N ASN A 60 206.03 -12.40 -58.96
CA ASN A 60 205.82 -11.16 -59.73
C ASN A 60 204.60 -10.27 -59.45
N VAL A 61 204.89 -9.24 -58.65
CA VAL A 61 204.04 -8.15 -58.13
C VAL A 61 203.37 -7.28 -59.21
N GLN A 62 203.80 -7.36 -60.48
CA GLN A 62 203.27 -6.50 -61.54
C GLN A 62 202.07 -7.07 -62.30
N HIS A 63 201.79 -8.38 -62.21
CA HIS A 63 200.63 -9.01 -62.89
C HIS A 63 199.32 -8.90 -62.07
N PHE A 64 199.43 -8.79 -60.75
CA PHE A 64 198.25 -8.69 -59.86
C PHE A 64 197.53 -7.34 -59.89
N ILE A 65 198.15 -6.30 -60.47
CA ILE A 65 197.54 -4.98 -60.64
C ILE A 65 196.55 -4.99 -61.82
N ASP A 66 196.89 -5.69 -62.91
CA ASP A 66 196.03 -5.76 -64.10
C ASP A 66 194.87 -6.77 -63.92
N GLU A 67 195.10 -7.89 -63.21
CA GLU A 67 194.07 -8.92 -62.99
C GLU A 67 192.98 -8.50 -61.97
N LEU A 68 193.31 -7.63 -61.00
CA LEU A 68 192.32 -7.08 -60.07
C LEU A 68 191.41 -6.04 -60.73
N GLN A 69 191.90 -5.33 -61.74
CA GLN A 69 191.07 -4.44 -62.56
C GLN A 69 190.05 -5.26 -63.37
N GLU A 70 190.45 -6.40 -63.95
CA GLU A 70 189.53 -7.31 -64.67
C GLU A 70 188.47 -7.95 -63.75
N LYS A 71 188.82 -8.26 -62.49
CA LYS A 71 187.87 -8.77 -61.48
C LYS A 71 186.89 -7.71 -60.99
N ILE A 72 187.26 -6.42 -61.01
CA ILE A 72 186.36 -5.31 -60.72
C ILE A 72 185.37 -5.08 -61.88
N ASP A 73 185.82 -5.17 -63.14
CA ASP A 73 184.93 -5.01 -64.29
C ASP A 73 184.00 -6.21 -64.53
N LYS A 74 184.35 -7.42 -64.09
CA LYS A 74 183.47 -8.61 -64.11
C LYS A 74 182.43 -8.67 -62.98
N LEU A 75 182.52 -7.83 -61.95
CA LEU A 75 181.56 -7.80 -60.82
C LEU A 75 180.35 -6.86 -61.03
N LYS A 76 180.32 -6.10 -62.13
CA LYS A 76 179.26 -5.12 -62.43
C LYS A 76 177.88 -5.65 -62.90
N PRO A 77 177.73 -6.85 -63.51
CA PRO A 77 176.41 -7.30 -64.01
C PRO A 77 175.70 -8.34 -63.13
N LEU A 78 176.26 -8.80 -62.01
CA LEU A 78 175.75 -9.94 -61.22
C LEU A 78 175.13 -9.61 -59.85
N VAL A 79 174.97 -8.33 -59.50
CA VAL A 79 174.17 -7.89 -58.33
C VAL A 79 172.92 -7.15 -58.81
N SER A 80 172.16 -7.81 -59.69
CA SER A 80 170.90 -7.33 -60.28
C SER A 80 169.77 -8.38 -60.16
N GLY A 81 170.01 -9.46 -59.40
CA GLY A 81 169.18 -10.68 -59.41
C GLY A 81 168.46 -11.06 -58.11
N ILE A 82 168.61 -10.31 -57.01
CA ILE A 82 168.01 -10.66 -55.70
C ILE A 82 167.06 -9.53 -55.22
N ASP A 83 166.16 -9.10 -56.10
CA ASP A 83 165.22 -8.01 -55.82
C ASP A 83 163.80 -8.27 -56.40
N LYS A 84 163.51 -9.53 -56.80
CA LYS A 84 162.25 -9.89 -57.51
C LYS A 84 161.67 -11.28 -57.14
N SER A 85 161.63 -11.65 -55.86
CA SER A 85 160.91 -12.87 -55.42
C SER A 85 160.33 -12.87 -53.99
N ALA A 86 160.35 -11.76 -53.26
CA ALA A 86 159.78 -11.69 -51.90
C ALA A 86 158.48 -10.86 -51.79
N GLU A 87 158.14 -10.02 -52.79
CA GLU A 87 157.05 -9.03 -52.65
C GLU A 87 155.70 -9.45 -53.26
N GLY A 88 155.66 -10.53 -54.07
CA GLY A 88 154.44 -11.00 -54.73
C GLY A 88 153.50 -11.80 -53.81
N TYR A 89 154.00 -12.89 -53.24
CA TYR A 89 153.16 -13.91 -52.59
C TYR A 89 152.41 -13.44 -51.34
N MET A 90 152.91 -12.45 -50.59
CA MET A 90 152.21 -11.94 -49.40
C MET A 90 151.14 -10.89 -49.72
N LYS A 91 151.13 -10.30 -50.92
CA LYS A 91 150.21 -9.21 -51.28
C LYS A 91 148.86 -9.74 -51.77
N ASP A 92 148.89 -10.80 -52.58
CA ASP A 92 147.69 -11.34 -53.21
C ASP A 92 146.85 -12.20 -52.24
N GLU A 93 147.48 -13.00 -51.36
CA GLU A 93 146.78 -13.83 -50.37
C GLU A 93 146.09 -12.98 -49.29
N VAL A 94 146.78 -11.93 -48.80
CA VAL A 94 146.23 -10.98 -47.81
C VAL A 94 145.18 -10.06 -48.44
N GLY A 95 145.33 -9.69 -49.72
CA GLY A 95 144.28 -9.03 -50.50
C GLY A 95 143.02 -9.91 -50.59
N SER A 96 143.16 -11.16 -51.03
CA SER A 96 142.06 -12.11 -51.14
C SER A 96 141.29 -12.31 -49.83
N LEU A 97 142.00 -12.41 -48.70
CA LEU A 97 141.36 -12.56 -47.39
C LEU A 97 140.65 -11.28 -46.93
N LYS A 98 141.24 -10.10 -47.19
CA LYS A 98 140.65 -8.80 -46.88
C LYS A 98 139.35 -8.57 -47.65
N ASP A 99 139.33 -8.90 -48.94
CA ASP A 99 138.14 -8.76 -49.79
C ASP A 99 137.03 -9.75 -49.40
N LYS A 100 137.39 -11.00 -49.07
CA LYS A 100 136.43 -11.99 -48.53
C LYS A 100 135.83 -11.55 -47.19
N VAL A 101 136.62 -10.97 -46.29
CA VAL A 101 136.12 -10.44 -45.00
C VAL A 101 135.27 -9.19 -45.22
N ALA A 102 135.61 -8.33 -46.18
CA ALA A 102 134.79 -7.17 -46.55
C ALA A 102 133.42 -7.59 -47.14
N ASP A 103 133.39 -8.60 -48.02
CA ASP A 103 132.14 -9.14 -48.55
C ASP A 103 131.31 -9.85 -47.48
N LEU A 104 131.96 -10.63 -46.58
CA LEU A 104 131.27 -11.25 -45.46
C LEU A 104 130.62 -10.20 -44.54
N LYS A 105 131.34 -9.10 -44.26
CA LYS A 105 130.82 -7.97 -43.49
C LYS A 105 129.61 -7.32 -44.19
N ARG A 106 129.72 -7.05 -45.50
CA ARG A 106 128.61 -6.51 -46.31
C ARG A 106 127.38 -7.41 -46.26
N ARG A 107 127.55 -8.72 -46.43
CA ARG A 107 126.44 -9.70 -46.37
C ARG A 107 125.82 -9.82 -44.98
N ILE A 108 126.61 -9.66 -43.91
CA ILE A 108 126.10 -9.58 -42.54
C ILE A 108 125.31 -8.28 -42.32
N GLU A 109 125.77 -7.14 -42.85
CA GLU A 109 125.05 -5.85 -42.80
C GLU A 109 123.74 -5.89 -43.62
N GLU A 110 123.73 -6.56 -44.78
CA GLU A 110 122.53 -6.82 -45.58
C GLU A 110 121.52 -7.71 -44.83
N ILE A 111 121.98 -8.77 -44.15
CA ILE A 111 121.13 -9.65 -43.33
C ILE A 111 120.57 -8.90 -42.10
N ASP A 112 121.40 -8.13 -41.38
CA ASP A 112 120.96 -7.34 -40.23
C ASP A 112 119.94 -6.26 -40.62
N LYS A 113 120.09 -5.67 -41.82
CA LYS A 113 119.07 -4.79 -42.41
C LYS A 113 117.77 -5.53 -42.72
N ALA A 114 117.85 -6.71 -43.35
CA ALA A 114 116.67 -7.52 -43.67
C ALA A 114 115.93 -8.02 -42.41
N ILE A 115 116.65 -8.36 -41.34
CA ILE A 115 116.08 -8.72 -40.03
C ILE A 115 115.36 -7.53 -39.41
N LYS A 116 115.94 -6.31 -39.46
CA LYS A 116 115.29 -5.10 -38.95
C LYS A 116 114.02 -4.75 -39.73
N GLU A 117 114.06 -4.83 -41.06
CA GLU A 117 112.89 -4.62 -41.92
C GLU A 117 111.79 -5.67 -41.66
N PHE A 118 112.16 -6.94 -41.43
CA PHE A 118 111.22 -8.00 -41.04
C PHE A 118 110.62 -7.78 -39.65
N ASP A 119 111.43 -7.44 -38.64
CA ASP A 119 110.97 -7.16 -37.28
C ASP A 119 110.05 -5.92 -37.22
N GLU A 120 110.30 -4.91 -38.05
CA GLU A 120 109.42 -3.76 -38.22
C GLU A 120 108.10 -4.16 -38.89
N ALA A 121 108.14 -4.93 -39.98
CA ALA A 121 106.94 -5.43 -40.65
C ALA A 121 106.09 -6.35 -39.74
N LEU A 122 106.74 -7.26 -38.99
CA LEU A 122 106.07 -8.15 -38.05
C LEU A 122 105.46 -7.39 -36.87
N ARG A 123 106.17 -6.39 -36.32
CA ARG A 123 105.65 -5.48 -35.28
C ARG A 123 104.48 -4.65 -35.80
N GLY A 124 104.53 -4.20 -37.05
CA GLY A 124 103.39 -3.57 -37.75
C GLY A 124 102.20 -4.50 -37.81
N ALA A 125 102.36 -5.70 -38.39
CA ALA A 125 101.29 -6.70 -38.53
C ALA A 125 100.67 -7.13 -37.18
N ILE A 126 101.48 -7.27 -36.12
CA ILE A 126 100.98 -7.55 -34.76
C ILE A 126 100.17 -6.36 -34.23
N THR A 127 100.61 -5.12 -34.49
CA THR A 127 99.89 -3.91 -34.07
C THR A 127 98.56 -3.79 -34.81
N ASP A 128 98.55 -4.00 -36.13
CA ASP A 128 97.35 -3.96 -36.97
C ASP A 128 96.36 -5.08 -36.60
N ALA A 129 96.84 -6.31 -36.36
CA ALA A 129 95.99 -7.39 -35.87
C ALA A 129 95.42 -7.11 -34.48
N THR A 130 96.21 -6.51 -33.58
CA THR A 130 95.75 -6.10 -32.25
C THR A 130 94.70 -5.00 -32.33
N LEU A 131 94.91 -4.00 -33.20
CA LEU A 131 93.93 -2.95 -33.49
C LEU A 131 92.65 -3.54 -34.08
N ALA A 132 92.74 -4.41 -35.09
CA ALA A 132 91.59 -5.05 -35.71
C ALA A 132 90.76 -5.88 -34.72
N VAL A 133 91.41 -6.67 -33.86
CA VAL A 133 90.72 -7.45 -32.80
C VAL A 133 90.07 -6.53 -31.76
N ASN A 134 90.76 -5.46 -31.34
CA ASN A 134 90.18 -4.51 -30.37
C ASN A 134 89.00 -3.74 -30.96
N THR A 135 89.11 -3.26 -32.20
CA THR A 135 88.00 -2.61 -32.93
C THR A 135 86.83 -3.58 -33.10
N ALA A 136 87.07 -4.82 -33.53
CA ALA A 136 86.00 -5.82 -33.66
C ALA A 136 85.32 -6.13 -32.33
N ARG A 137 86.08 -6.22 -31.21
CA ARG A 137 85.51 -6.38 -29.87
C ARG A 137 84.71 -5.16 -29.42
N GLN A 138 85.18 -3.96 -29.71
CA GLN A 138 84.48 -2.71 -29.45
C GLN A 138 83.14 -2.69 -30.19
N THR A 139 83.16 -2.84 -31.52
CA THR A 139 81.96 -2.87 -32.38
C THR A 139 80.97 -3.98 -32.00
N LEU A 140 81.44 -5.17 -31.61
CA LEU A 140 80.57 -6.23 -31.09
C LEU A 140 79.96 -5.88 -29.74
N THR A 141 80.70 -5.25 -28.84
CA THR A 141 80.20 -4.84 -27.52
C THR A 141 79.15 -3.74 -27.66
N ASP A 142 79.45 -2.72 -28.48
CA ASP A 142 78.56 -1.60 -28.78
C ASP A 142 77.27 -2.14 -29.45
N GLY A 143 77.39 -2.98 -30.48
CA GLY A 143 76.25 -3.58 -31.18
C GLY A 143 75.39 -4.53 -30.31
N ILE A 144 75.99 -5.22 -29.35
CA ILE A 144 75.23 -6.00 -28.34
C ILE A 144 74.48 -5.07 -27.39
N SER A 145 75.11 -3.97 -26.95
CA SER A 145 74.48 -2.96 -26.09
C SER A 145 73.30 -2.29 -26.80
N ASP A 146 73.49 -1.85 -28.03
CA ASP A 146 72.44 -1.24 -28.87
C ASP A 146 71.26 -2.20 -29.08
N LEU A 147 71.54 -3.47 -29.39
CA LEU A 147 70.50 -4.50 -29.54
C LEU A 147 69.75 -4.76 -28.22
N GLN A 148 70.47 -4.79 -27.10
CA GLN A 148 69.87 -4.95 -25.77
C GLN A 148 68.98 -3.76 -25.41
N GLU A 149 69.41 -2.53 -25.68
CA GLU A 149 68.62 -1.31 -25.46
C GLU A 149 67.39 -1.27 -26.37
N GLN A 150 67.55 -1.53 -27.67
CA GLN A 150 66.44 -1.60 -28.63
C GLN A 150 65.40 -2.65 -28.23
N LEU A 151 65.83 -3.89 -27.96
CA LEU A 151 64.91 -4.96 -27.57
C LEU A 151 64.20 -4.64 -26.24
N THR A 152 64.92 -4.07 -25.27
CA THR A 152 64.34 -3.64 -23.98
C THR A 152 63.32 -2.51 -24.18
N SER A 153 63.61 -1.56 -25.08
CA SER A 153 62.72 -0.43 -25.41
C SER A 153 61.46 -0.90 -26.13
N GLU A 154 61.60 -1.79 -27.12
CA GLU A 154 60.50 -2.36 -27.89
C GLU A 154 59.58 -3.20 -27.00
N VAL A 155 60.14 -4.07 -26.16
CA VAL A 155 59.37 -4.86 -25.18
C VAL A 155 58.63 -3.98 -24.17
N LYS A 156 59.27 -2.92 -23.65
CA LYS A 156 58.60 -1.93 -22.78
C LYS A 156 57.46 -1.22 -23.51
N THR A 157 57.68 -0.81 -24.76
CA THR A 157 56.67 -0.12 -25.58
C THR A 157 55.48 -1.01 -25.88
N ALA A 158 55.73 -2.27 -26.27
CA ALA A 158 54.69 -3.29 -26.47
C ALA A 158 53.92 -3.57 -25.17
N PHE A 159 54.60 -3.71 -24.03
CA PHE A 159 53.95 -3.93 -22.74
C PHE A 159 53.07 -2.74 -22.32
N ILE A 160 53.57 -1.51 -22.45
CA ILE A 160 52.81 -0.28 -22.18
C ILE A 160 51.59 -0.20 -23.11
N SER A 161 51.73 -0.53 -24.39
CA SER A 161 50.65 -0.55 -25.37
C SER A 161 49.55 -1.55 -24.98
N VAL A 162 49.92 -2.81 -24.69
CA VAL A 162 49.00 -3.87 -24.26
C VAL A 162 48.30 -3.49 -22.96
N HIS A 163 49.05 -3.07 -21.93
CA HIS A 163 48.49 -2.65 -20.64
C HIS A 163 47.52 -1.46 -20.78
N THR A 164 47.83 -0.51 -21.65
CA THR A 164 46.94 0.63 -21.95
C THR A 164 45.68 0.18 -22.69
N LYS A 165 45.80 -0.70 -23.70
CA LYS A 165 44.66 -1.28 -24.42
C LYS A 165 43.75 -2.10 -23.51
N VAL A 166 44.31 -2.94 -22.63
CA VAL A 166 43.54 -3.71 -21.64
C VAL A 166 42.79 -2.78 -20.69
N LYS A 167 43.42 -1.71 -20.17
CA LYS A 167 42.73 -0.70 -19.36
C LYS A 167 41.61 0.01 -20.11
N GLN A 168 41.84 0.41 -21.36
CA GLN A 168 40.81 1.02 -22.21
C GLN A 168 39.64 0.06 -22.46
N MET A 169 39.91 -1.22 -22.76
CA MET A 169 38.89 -2.25 -22.95
C MET A 169 38.08 -2.49 -21.67
N PHE A 170 38.73 -2.59 -20.51
CA PHE A 170 38.07 -2.76 -19.22
C PHE A 170 37.16 -1.56 -18.86
N CYS A 171 37.66 -0.33 -18.99
CA CYS A 171 36.87 0.88 -18.76
C CYS A 171 35.69 0.98 -19.73
N LYS A 172 35.90 0.68 -21.03
CA LYS A 172 34.82 0.68 -22.01
C LYS A 172 33.79 -0.41 -21.70
N GLN A 173 34.22 -1.63 -21.38
CA GLN A 173 33.32 -2.73 -21.03
C GLN A 173 32.42 -2.34 -19.86
N HIS A 174 32.98 -1.84 -18.75
CA HIS A 174 32.16 -1.39 -17.62
C HIS A 174 31.26 -0.20 -17.93
N GLN A 175 31.65 0.69 -18.85
CA GLN A 175 30.78 1.76 -19.33
C GLN A 175 29.57 1.19 -20.10
N GLU A 176 29.78 0.21 -20.99
CA GLU A 176 28.69 -0.45 -21.73
C GLU A 176 27.81 -1.31 -20.78
N ASP A 177 28.41 -2.03 -19.81
CA ASP A 177 27.69 -2.81 -18.79
C ASP A 177 26.76 -1.90 -17.96
N LEU A 178 27.24 -0.72 -17.55
CA LEU A 178 26.45 0.28 -16.82
C LEU A 178 25.35 0.90 -17.70
N ASN A 179 25.62 1.16 -18.98
CA ASN A 179 24.62 1.64 -19.94
C ASN A 179 23.51 0.60 -20.15
N ALA A 180 23.86 -0.68 -20.26
CA ALA A 180 22.92 -1.79 -20.38
C ALA A 180 22.07 -1.95 -19.12
N LEU A 181 22.68 -1.89 -17.93
CA LEU A 181 21.98 -1.91 -16.65
C LEU A 181 21.01 -0.72 -16.51
N HIS A 182 21.45 0.50 -16.82
CA HIS A 182 20.61 1.69 -16.80
C HIS A 182 19.40 1.54 -17.73
N SER A 183 19.62 1.05 -18.96
CA SER A 183 18.56 0.82 -19.94
C SER A 183 17.53 -0.21 -19.46
N LEU A 184 17.98 -1.29 -18.81
CA LEU A 184 17.12 -2.30 -18.20
C LEU A 184 16.33 -1.73 -17.01
N VAL A 185 16.96 -0.93 -16.14
CA VAL A 185 16.29 -0.28 -15.00
C VAL A 185 15.21 0.69 -15.47
N VAL A 186 15.47 1.54 -16.47
CA VAL A 186 14.48 2.47 -17.03
C VAL A 186 13.31 1.73 -17.68
N ALA A 187 13.57 0.63 -18.39
CA ALA A 187 12.50 -0.21 -18.96
C ALA A 187 11.61 -0.81 -17.86
N GLN A 188 12.22 -1.38 -16.80
CA GLN A 188 11.49 -1.96 -15.68
C GLN A 188 10.75 -0.91 -14.84
N GLU A 189 11.30 0.31 -14.67
CA GLU A 189 10.59 1.42 -14.04
C GLU A 189 9.30 1.77 -14.82
N GLY A 190 9.36 1.73 -16.15
CA GLY A 190 8.21 1.90 -17.03
C GLY A 190 7.13 0.82 -16.82
N GLU A 191 7.52 -0.46 -16.76
CA GLU A 191 6.57 -1.56 -16.50
C GLU A 191 5.99 -1.52 -15.08
N ILE A 192 6.80 -1.22 -14.06
CA ILE A 192 6.32 -1.05 -12.68
C ILE A 192 5.28 0.09 -12.60
N LYS A 193 5.52 1.22 -13.27
CA LYS A 193 4.54 2.32 -13.35
C LYS A 193 3.25 1.89 -14.04
N LYS A 194 3.32 1.12 -15.14
CA LYS A 194 2.11 0.56 -15.80
C LYS A 194 1.32 -0.35 -14.88
N ILE A 195 1.98 -1.25 -14.14
CA ILE A 195 1.34 -2.15 -13.18
C ILE A 195 0.64 -1.35 -12.07
N ILE A 196 1.30 -0.34 -11.51
CA ILE A 196 0.73 0.54 -10.48
C ILE A 196 -0.49 1.30 -10.99
N GLU A 197 -0.44 1.87 -12.20
CA GLU A 197 -1.58 2.60 -12.78
C GLU A 197 -2.74 1.68 -13.17
N ALA A 198 -2.46 0.43 -13.57
CA ALA A 198 -3.47 -0.58 -13.81
C ALA A 198 -4.18 -1.00 -12.51
N ASP A 199 -3.42 -1.22 -11.43
CA ASP A 199 -3.93 -1.59 -10.09
C ASP A 199 -4.68 -0.41 -9.42
N LYS A 200 -4.30 0.84 -9.65
CA LYS A 200 -5.10 2.01 -9.21
C LYS A 200 -6.48 2.08 -9.89
N LYS A 201 -6.59 1.62 -11.14
CA LYS A 201 -7.82 1.73 -11.95
C LYS A 201 -8.74 0.51 -11.82
N ASN A 202 -8.16 -0.67 -11.59
CA ASN A 202 -8.84 -1.97 -11.56
C ASN A 202 -8.72 -2.66 -10.19
N GLY A 203 -9.19 -3.90 -10.09
CA GLY A 203 -9.13 -4.69 -8.86
C GLY A 203 -9.89 -4.04 -7.70
N LEU A 204 -9.45 -4.39 -6.50
CA LEU A 204 -10.06 -3.89 -5.25
C LEU A 204 -9.79 -2.39 -5.05
N LYS A 205 -8.59 -1.89 -5.39
CA LYS A 205 -8.23 -0.47 -5.25
C LYS A 205 -9.05 0.40 -6.22
N GLY A 206 -9.19 -0.04 -7.48
CA GLY A 206 -10.05 0.60 -8.47
C GLY A 206 -11.51 0.68 -8.04
N MET A 207 -12.06 -0.37 -7.42
CA MET A 207 -13.40 -0.37 -6.85
C MET A 207 -13.51 0.59 -5.65
N LEU A 208 -12.58 0.51 -4.70
CA LEU A 208 -12.58 1.36 -3.50
C LEU A 208 -12.44 2.84 -3.84
N ASN A 209 -11.63 3.18 -4.84
CA ASN A 209 -11.51 4.56 -5.32
C ASN A 209 -12.85 5.08 -5.88
N LYS A 210 -13.51 4.31 -6.76
CA LYS A 210 -14.84 4.66 -7.31
C LYS A 210 -15.90 4.76 -6.21
N LEU A 211 -15.88 3.85 -5.23
CA LEU A 211 -16.81 3.89 -4.10
C LEU A 211 -16.58 5.13 -3.22
N ASN A 212 -15.33 5.52 -3.01
CA ASN A 212 -15.00 6.75 -2.28
C ASN A 212 -15.43 8.02 -3.05
N THR A 213 -15.13 8.12 -4.34
CA THR A 213 -15.48 9.29 -5.16
C THR A 213 -16.99 9.42 -5.36
N HIS A 214 -17.70 8.36 -5.71
CA HIS A 214 -19.12 8.48 -6.09
C HIS A 214 -20.09 8.29 -4.92
N LEU A 215 -19.87 7.31 -4.04
CA LEU A 215 -20.79 7.02 -2.94
C LEU A 215 -20.43 7.79 -1.67
N MET A 216 -19.15 7.79 -1.25
CA MET A 216 -18.77 8.44 0.02
C MET A 216 -18.87 9.97 -0.03
N GLU A 217 -18.75 10.60 -1.20
CA GLU A 217 -19.05 12.03 -1.37
C GLU A 217 -20.52 12.33 -1.09
N GLN A 218 -21.47 11.58 -1.68
CA GLN A 218 -22.89 11.75 -1.37
C GLN A 218 -23.24 11.43 0.09
N ILE A 219 -22.53 10.48 0.72
CA ILE A 219 -22.71 10.14 2.15
C ILE A 219 -22.21 11.27 3.07
N LYS A 220 -21.11 11.95 2.72
CA LYS A 220 -20.59 13.11 3.51
C LYS A 220 -21.61 14.26 3.56
N GLU A 221 -22.41 14.44 2.52
CA GLU A 221 -23.45 15.47 2.44
C GLU A 221 -24.70 15.18 3.28
N LEU A 222 -24.93 13.93 3.70
CA LEU A 222 -26.12 13.56 4.48
C LEU A 222 -26.19 14.31 5.83
N LYS A 223 -25.04 14.72 6.40
CA LYS A 223 -24.95 15.52 7.63
C LYS A 223 -25.56 16.92 7.51
N HIS A 224 -25.70 17.45 6.29
CA HIS A 224 -26.28 18.76 6.00
C HIS A 224 -27.80 18.70 5.76
N ILE A 225 -28.39 17.50 5.69
CA ILE A 225 -29.84 17.34 5.53
C ILE A 225 -30.50 17.54 6.91
N PRO A 226 -31.40 18.53 7.08
CA PRO A 226 -32.06 18.75 8.35
C PRO A 226 -32.93 17.54 8.73
N ARG A 227 -32.85 17.11 9.99
CA ARG A 227 -33.63 15.97 10.51
C ARG A 227 -35.14 16.22 10.60
N TYR A 228 -35.55 17.49 10.47
CA TYR A 228 -36.92 17.94 10.53
C TYR A 228 -37.20 18.81 9.30
N THR A 229 -38.28 18.53 8.58
CA THR A 229 -38.89 19.46 7.64
C THR A 229 -39.76 20.43 8.43
N SER A 230 -39.63 21.73 8.19
CA SER A 230 -40.61 22.70 8.68
C SER A 230 -41.98 22.40 8.06
N SER A 231 -43.07 22.77 8.76
CA SER A 231 -44.46 22.52 8.33
C SER A 231 -44.89 23.29 7.04
N ILE A 232 -43.93 23.88 6.34
CA ILE A 232 -44.08 24.70 5.13
C ILE A 232 -43.48 23.97 3.91
N ASP A 233 -42.60 22.98 4.12
CA ASP A 233 -41.90 22.27 3.05
C ASP A 233 -42.87 21.28 2.35
N PRO A 234 -43.08 21.35 1.02
CA PRO A 234 -44.05 20.49 0.32
C PRO A 234 -43.81 19.00 0.54
N ALA A 235 -44.86 18.19 0.41
CA ALA A 235 -44.85 16.75 0.70
C ALA A 235 -43.76 15.93 -0.06
N MET A 236 -43.12 16.45 -1.11
CA MET A 236 -41.97 15.79 -1.76
C MET A 236 -40.64 15.88 -0.98
N HIS A 237 -40.58 16.67 0.09
CA HIS A 237 -39.32 17.14 0.70
C HIS A 237 -38.96 16.52 2.06
N SER A 238 -39.59 15.41 2.48
CA SER A 238 -39.21 14.73 3.72
C SER A 238 -37.70 14.45 3.80
N SER A 239 -37.14 14.52 5.00
CA SER A 239 -35.72 14.26 5.23
C SER A 239 -35.30 12.88 4.72
N LEU A 240 -36.18 11.87 4.81
CA LEU A 240 -35.95 10.55 4.24
C LEU A 240 -35.87 10.58 2.69
N SER A 241 -36.80 11.25 2.00
CA SER A 241 -36.75 11.44 0.54
C SER A 241 -35.44 12.09 0.09
N LYS A 242 -35.01 13.14 0.80
CA LYS A 242 -33.75 13.86 0.55
C LYS A 242 -32.52 12.96 0.79
N LEU A 243 -32.47 12.20 1.88
CA LEU A 243 -31.39 11.24 2.21
C LEU A 243 -31.29 10.12 1.15
N VAL A 244 -32.42 9.49 0.82
CA VAL A 244 -32.49 8.34 -0.09
C VAL A 244 -32.13 8.75 -1.52
N LEU A 245 -32.52 9.95 -1.97
CA LEU A 245 -32.11 10.48 -3.26
C LEU A 245 -30.58 10.60 -3.39
N ARG A 246 -29.89 11.12 -2.36
CA ARG A 246 -28.42 11.22 -2.33
C ARG A 246 -27.76 9.85 -2.42
N VAL A 247 -28.23 8.88 -1.64
CA VAL A 247 -27.73 7.50 -1.64
C VAL A 247 -27.98 6.81 -2.99
N LYS A 248 -29.16 7.01 -3.60
CA LYS A 248 -29.51 6.51 -4.93
C LYS A 248 -28.57 7.05 -6.02
N ILE A 249 -28.30 8.36 -6.03
CA ILE A 249 -27.34 8.98 -6.96
C ILE A 249 -25.94 8.38 -6.75
N GLY A 250 -25.44 8.32 -5.51
CA GLY A 250 -24.12 7.79 -5.21
C GLY A 250 -23.92 6.32 -5.63
N PHE A 251 -24.95 5.47 -5.46
CA PHE A 251 -24.92 4.10 -5.97
C PHE A 251 -24.99 4.02 -7.49
N LYS A 252 -25.85 4.83 -8.14
CA LYS A 252 -25.96 4.87 -9.60
C LYS A 252 -24.63 5.24 -10.25
N ASP A 253 -24.02 6.33 -9.79
CA ASP A 253 -22.75 6.83 -10.32
C ASP A 253 -21.61 5.84 -10.05
N PHE A 254 -21.58 5.22 -8.86
CA PHE A 254 -20.66 4.14 -8.53
C PHE A 254 -20.82 2.96 -9.51
N PHE A 255 -22.03 2.45 -9.71
CA PHE A 255 -22.26 1.28 -10.58
C PHE A 255 -21.99 1.58 -12.05
N GLN A 256 -22.28 2.79 -12.54
CA GLN A 256 -21.93 3.22 -13.89
C GLN A 256 -20.41 3.13 -14.11
N MET A 257 -19.62 3.74 -13.23
CA MET A 257 -18.15 3.74 -13.34
C MET A 257 -17.52 2.38 -13.00
N PHE A 258 -18.14 1.60 -12.11
CA PHE A 258 -17.66 0.28 -11.72
C PHE A 258 -17.86 -0.75 -12.83
N SER A 259 -18.99 -0.71 -13.55
CA SER A 259 -19.30 -1.63 -14.66
C SER A 259 -18.39 -1.43 -15.89
N GLU A 260 -17.65 -0.32 -15.95
CA GLU A 260 -16.66 -0.03 -16.99
C GLU A 260 -15.24 -0.52 -16.64
N GLN A 261 -14.99 -0.89 -15.37
CA GLN A 261 -13.69 -1.37 -14.90
C GLN A 261 -13.31 -2.70 -15.59
N SER A 262 -12.09 -2.81 -16.11
CA SER A 262 -11.78 -3.79 -17.17
C SER A 262 -11.85 -5.26 -16.72
N ASP A 263 -11.63 -5.51 -15.44
CA ASP A 263 -11.70 -6.85 -14.82
C ASP A 263 -13.15 -7.33 -14.62
N VAL A 264 -14.10 -6.46 -14.31
CA VAL A 264 -15.52 -6.80 -14.07
C VAL A 264 -16.43 -6.49 -15.26
N LYS A 265 -15.93 -5.80 -16.30
CA LYS A 265 -16.70 -5.40 -17.50
C LYS A 265 -17.43 -6.55 -18.20
N SER A 266 -16.91 -7.78 -18.17
CA SER A 266 -17.60 -8.95 -18.74
C SER A 266 -18.85 -9.37 -17.94
N GLN A 267 -18.96 -8.96 -16.68
CA GLN A 267 -20.07 -9.24 -15.77
C GLN A 267 -21.05 -8.06 -15.67
N LYS A 268 -20.92 -7.05 -16.56
CA LYS A 268 -21.74 -5.83 -16.56
C LYS A 268 -23.24 -6.12 -16.46
N ALA A 269 -23.76 -7.09 -17.21
CA ALA A 269 -25.17 -7.46 -17.17
C ALA A 269 -25.64 -7.97 -15.79
N GLU A 270 -24.82 -8.73 -15.06
CA GLU A 270 -25.15 -9.19 -13.71
C GLU A 270 -25.05 -8.07 -12.68
N ILE A 271 -24.07 -7.18 -12.82
CA ILE A 271 -23.93 -5.97 -12.01
C ILE A 271 -25.12 -5.02 -12.23
N GLU A 272 -25.57 -4.85 -13.47
CA GLU A 272 -26.73 -4.03 -13.84
C GLU A 272 -28.05 -4.58 -13.27
N LYS A 273 -28.25 -5.91 -13.20
CA LYS A 273 -29.41 -6.51 -12.52
C LYS A 273 -29.45 -6.15 -11.02
N VAL A 274 -28.33 -6.27 -10.33
CA VAL A 274 -28.20 -5.93 -8.91
C VAL A 274 -28.42 -4.42 -8.71
N SER A 275 -27.75 -3.59 -9.51
CA SER A 275 -27.89 -2.12 -9.49
C SER A 275 -29.33 -1.67 -9.77
N SER A 276 -30.02 -2.30 -10.72
CA SER A 276 -31.38 -1.92 -11.11
C SER A 276 -32.41 -2.25 -10.02
N SER A 277 -32.31 -3.43 -9.40
CA SER A 277 -33.18 -3.80 -8.27
C SER A 277 -32.91 -2.94 -7.02
N LEU A 278 -31.66 -2.54 -6.77
CA LEU A 278 -31.34 -1.54 -5.75
C LEU A 278 -31.94 -0.16 -6.08
N ASP A 279 -31.82 0.29 -7.34
CA ASP A 279 -32.35 1.58 -7.78
C ASP A 279 -33.89 1.66 -7.63
N ILE A 280 -34.59 0.56 -7.94
CA ILE A 280 -36.04 0.39 -7.73
C ILE A 280 -36.40 0.42 -6.25
N LEU A 281 -35.66 -0.31 -5.39
CA LEU A 281 -35.86 -0.29 -3.94
C LEU A 281 -35.69 1.12 -3.35
N LEU A 282 -34.60 1.82 -3.71
CA LEU A 282 -34.35 3.19 -3.26
C LEU A 282 -35.39 4.16 -3.82
N GLN A 283 -35.87 3.97 -5.06
CA GLN A 283 -36.98 4.76 -5.60
C GLN A 283 -38.24 4.54 -4.77
N ARG A 284 -38.59 3.29 -4.45
CA ARG A 284 -39.79 2.97 -3.67
C ARG A 284 -39.75 3.58 -2.27
N ILE A 285 -38.61 3.55 -1.58
CA ILE A 285 -38.45 4.21 -0.26
C ILE A 285 -38.63 5.73 -0.39
N ARG A 286 -38.10 6.35 -1.45
CA ARG A 286 -38.25 7.78 -1.73
C ARG A 286 -39.71 8.15 -2.01
N ASP A 287 -40.42 7.36 -2.80
CA ASP A 287 -41.81 7.63 -3.18
C ASP A 287 -42.78 7.41 -2.01
N SER A 288 -42.59 6.33 -1.23
CA SER A 288 -43.39 6.06 -0.02
C SER A 288 -43.10 7.04 1.11
N GLN A 289 -41.85 7.50 1.26
CA GLN A 289 -41.37 8.34 2.37
C GLN A 289 -41.50 7.72 3.77
N HIS A 290 -41.83 6.44 3.82
CA HIS A 290 -41.83 5.56 4.98
C HIS A 290 -41.63 4.12 4.49
N PHE A 291 -41.38 3.19 5.42
CA PHE A 291 -41.28 1.77 5.08
C PHE A 291 -42.69 1.16 5.04
N ASP A 292 -43.14 0.78 3.84
CA ASP A 292 -44.43 0.13 3.60
C ASP A 292 -44.26 -1.33 3.11
N CYS A 293 -45.38 -2.02 2.88
CA CYS A 293 -45.37 -3.38 2.34
C CYS A 293 -44.74 -3.48 0.95
N LEU A 294 -44.81 -2.44 0.11
CA LEU A 294 -44.18 -2.42 -1.22
C LEU A 294 -42.66 -2.18 -1.14
N VAL A 295 -42.18 -1.38 -0.18
CA VAL A 295 -40.74 -1.30 0.15
C VAL A 295 -40.24 -2.68 0.58
N THR A 296 -41.05 -3.44 1.33
CA THR A 296 -40.72 -4.81 1.75
C THR A 296 -40.65 -5.78 0.56
N GLU A 297 -41.60 -5.69 -0.37
CA GLU A 297 -41.59 -6.43 -1.64
C GLU A 297 -40.33 -6.11 -2.47
N LYS A 298 -40.02 -4.82 -2.69
CA LYS A 298 -38.83 -4.41 -3.45
C LYS A 298 -37.51 -4.74 -2.73
N ARG A 299 -37.51 -4.82 -1.40
CA ARG A 299 -36.37 -5.36 -0.63
C ARG A 299 -36.18 -6.85 -0.93
N LEU A 300 -37.27 -7.62 -0.99
CA LEU A 300 -37.21 -9.06 -1.31
C LEU A 300 -36.76 -9.31 -2.76
N GLU A 301 -37.18 -8.48 -3.72
CA GLU A 301 -36.67 -8.51 -5.10
C GLU A 301 -35.16 -8.25 -5.16
N PHE A 302 -34.67 -7.23 -4.44
CA PHE A 302 -33.23 -6.98 -4.32
C PHE A 302 -32.48 -8.13 -3.62
N GLU A 303 -33.03 -8.70 -2.56
CA GLU A 303 -32.48 -9.91 -1.91
C GLU A 303 -32.39 -11.09 -2.89
N ASN A 304 -33.40 -11.32 -3.71
CA ASN A 304 -33.40 -12.39 -4.71
C ASN A 304 -32.37 -12.14 -5.82
N SER A 305 -32.21 -10.88 -6.24
CA SER A 305 -31.14 -10.45 -7.15
C SER A 305 -29.74 -10.73 -6.58
N LEU A 306 -29.51 -10.40 -5.30
CA LEU A 306 -28.26 -10.72 -4.59
C LEU A 306 -28.02 -12.22 -4.38
N ARG A 307 -29.07 -13.03 -4.24
CA ARG A 307 -28.97 -14.51 -4.18
C ARG A 307 -28.53 -15.07 -5.53
N GLY A 308 -29.15 -14.62 -6.62
CA GLY A 308 -28.79 -15.01 -7.99
C GLY A 308 -27.40 -14.54 -8.42
N PHE A 309 -26.97 -13.37 -7.97
CA PHE A 309 -25.62 -12.86 -8.20
C PHE A 309 -24.56 -13.74 -7.52
N ASN A 310 -23.85 -14.57 -8.27
CA ASN A 310 -22.87 -15.50 -7.73
C ASN A 310 -21.42 -15.19 -8.19
N PRO A 311 -20.62 -14.49 -7.37
CA PRO A 311 -19.20 -14.27 -7.65
C PRO A 311 -18.36 -15.54 -7.76
N ASP A 312 -18.74 -16.65 -7.12
CA ASP A 312 -17.86 -17.82 -6.97
C ASP A 312 -17.66 -18.62 -8.27
N VAL A 313 -18.59 -18.49 -9.22
CA VAL A 313 -18.50 -19.09 -10.57
C VAL A 313 -17.75 -18.21 -11.58
N MET A 314 -17.34 -17.00 -11.18
CA MET A 314 -16.63 -16.05 -12.06
C MET A 314 -15.12 -16.37 -12.11
N ASN A 315 -14.31 -15.56 -12.81
CA ASN A 315 -12.85 -15.71 -12.75
C ASN A 315 -12.27 -15.15 -11.43
N ASP A 316 -11.04 -15.52 -11.08
CA ASP A 316 -10.47 -15.17 -9.77
C ASP A 316 -10.24 -13.67 -9.57
N GLY A 317 -9.93 -12.93 -10.63
CA GLY A 317 -9.87 -11.46 -10.59
C GLY A 317 -11.22 -10.84 -10.23
N GLN A 318 -12.29 -11.33 -10.84
CA GLN A 318 -13.67 -10.90 -10.56
C GLN A 318 -14.11 -11.28 -9.14
N LYS A 319 -13.77 -12.49 -8.65
CA LYS A 319 -14.08 -12.92 -7.27
C LYS A 319 -13.55 -11.96 -6.21
N ILE A 320 -12.31 -11.49 -6.36
CA ILE A 320 -11.64 -10.61 -5.40
C ILE A 320 -12.43 -9.30 -5.19
N VAL A 321 -13.06 -8.79 -6.24
CA VAL A 321 -13.78 -7.51 -6.22
C VAL A 321 -15.28 -7.69 -5.90
N LEU A 322 -15.92 -8.71 -6.47
CA LEU A 322 -17.37 -8.90 -6.39
C LEU A 322 -17.82 -9.64 -5.13
N ARG A 323 -16.96 -10.44 -4.47
CA ARG A 323 -17.28 -11.04 -3.16
C ARG A 323 -17.46 -9.99 -2.05
N PRO A 324 -16.54 -9.03 -1.82
CA PRO A 324 -16.74 -7.93 -0.87
C PRO A 324 -18.01 -7.13 -1.16
N LEU A 325 -18.28 -6.84 -2.44
CA LEU A 325 -19.47 -6.11 -2.87
C LEU A 325 -20.76 -6.85 -2.52
N LYS A 326 -20.85 -8.14 -2.86
CA LYS A 326 -22.00 -8.99 -2.47
C LYS A 326 -22.17 -9.05 -0.96
N LYS A 327 -21.08 -9.20 -0.19
CA LYS A 327 -21.15 -9.22 1.28
C LYS A 327 -21.72 -7.90 1.82
N GLY A 328 -21.16 -6.76 1.41
CA GLY A 328 -21.61 -5.44 1.87
C GLY A 328 -23.10 -5.16 1.59
N PHE A 329 -23.63 -5.65 0.46
CA PHE A 329 -25.07 -5.54 0.19
C PHE A 329 -25.95 -6.47 1.04
N ASN A 330 -25.47 -7.65 1.43
CA ASN A 330 -26.20 -8.49 2.40
C ASN A 330 -26.21 -7.87 3.81
N ASP A 331 -25.11 -7.24 4.22
CA ASP A 331 -25.03 -6.49 5.48
C ASP A 331 -25.98 -5.26 5.43
N PHE A 332 -26.03 -4.54 4.30
CA PHE A 332 -26.97 -3.43 4.07
C PHE A 332 -28.45 -3.87 4.11
N VAL A 333 -28.79 -4.99 3.44
CA VAL A 333 -30.12 -5.62 3.53
C VAL A 333 -30.50 -5.93 4.98
N THR A 334 -29.55 -6.41 5.79
CA THR A 334 -29.80 -6.75 7.19
C THR A 334 -30.24 -5.50 7.99
N HIS A 335 -29.64 -4.33 7.73
CA HIS A 335 -30.12 -3.08 8.31
C HIS A 335 -31.53 -2.67 7.81
N LEU A 336 -31.84 -2.90 6.52
CA LEU A 336 -33.18 -2.65 5.96
C LEU A 336 -34.27 -3.63 6.45
N ARG A 337 -33.91 -4.71 7.15
CA ARG A 337 -34.86 -5.61 7.81
C ARG A 337 -35.33 -5.12 9.18
N ASN A 338 -34.59 -4.20 9.80
CA ASN A 338 -34.92 -3.64 11.12
C ASN A 338 -35.97 -2.51 11.05
N ALA A 339 -36.40 -2.11 9.86
CA ALA A 339 -37.45 -1.11 9.70
C ALA A 339 -38.83 -1.71 10.03
N TYR A 340 -39.52 -1.10 11.00
CA TYR A 340 -40.91 -1.47 11.32
C TYR A 340 -41.83 -1.21 10.12
N VAL A 341 -42.60 -2.22 9.73
CA VAL A 341 -43.66 -2.14 8.72
C VAL A 341 -44.91 -2.71 9.35
N SER A 342 -45.99 -1.91 9.41
CA SER A 342 -47.26 -2.36 9.97
C SER A 342 -47.77 -3.60 9.24
N ARG A 343 -48.19 -4.62 9.99
CA ARG A 343 -48.82 -5.85 9.47
C ARG A 343 -50.02 -5.56 8.55
N TYR A 344 -50.70 -4.45 8.79
CA TYR A 344 -51.90 -4.01 8.06
C TYR A 344 -51.59 -3.01 6.94
N SER A 345 -50.31 -2.76 6.62
CA SER A 345 -49.88 -1.78 5.62
C SER A 345 -50.51 -2.09 4.25
N ARG A 346 -51.40 -1.20 3.81
CA ARG A 346 -52.17 -1.28 2.56
C ARG A 346 -53.07 -2.52 2.41
N GLN A 347 -53.50 -3.16 3.50
CA GLN A 347 -54.55 -4.17 3.41
C GLN A 347 -55.85 -3.51 2.93
N THR A 348 -56.34 -3.91 1.76
CA THR A 348 -57.59 -3.39 1.18
C THR A 348 -58.77 -4.07 1.85
N ILE A 349 -59.61 -3.28 2.51
CA ILE A 349 -60.91 -3.70 3.05
C ILE A 349 -61.98 -3.28 2.04
N ASP A 350 -62.81 -4.22 1.60
CA ASP A 350 -64.05 -3.84 0.93
C ASP A 350 -65.04 -3.36 2.00
N TRP A 351 -65.38 -2.08 1.97
CA TRP A 351 -66.23 -1.46 2.98
C TRP A 351 -67.72 -1.77 2.77
N GLN A 352 -68.11 -2.27 1.60
CA GLN A 352 -69.51 -2.33 1.17
C GLN A 352 -69.83 -3.64 0.45
N LYS A 353 -70.87 -4.35 0.90
CA LYS A 353 -71.43 -5.49 0.17
C LYS A 353 -72.82 -5.14 -0.41
N PRO A 354 -73.24 -5.75 -1.53
CA PRO A 354 -74.59 -5.58 -2.04
C PRO A 354 -75.59 -6.12 -1.00
N LYS A 355 -76.57 -5.30 -0.63
CA LYS A 355 -77.61 -5.66 0.35
C LYS A 355 -78.45 -6.82 -0.21
N GLN A 356 -78.44 -7.96 0.47
CA GLN A 356 -79.26 -9.11 0.08
C GLN A 356 -80.71 -8.86 0.50
N THR A 357 -81.57 -8.52 -0.45
CA THR A 357 -83.01 -8.48 -0.21
C THR A 357 -83.52 -9.91 0.01
N PRO A 358 -84.16 -10.24 1.15
CA PRO A 358 -84.73 -11.56 1.36
C PRO A 358 -85.94 -11.75 0.45
N THR A 359 -85.80 -12.56 -0.60
CA THR A 359 -86.93 -13.00 -1.42
C THR A 359 -87.81 -13.93 -0.59
N SER A 360 -88.88 -13.40 -0.02
CA SER A 360 -89.92 -14.18 0.62
C SER A 360 -90.69 -14.99 -0.41
N THR A 361 -90.26 -16.24 -0.66
CA THR A 361 -90.99 -17.19 -1.50
C THR A 361 -92.23 -17.69 -0.74
N THR A 362 -93.27 -16.86 -0.68
CA THR A 362 -94.61 -17.31 -0.27
C THR A 362 -95.31 -17.87 -1.51
N SER A 363 -95.37 -19.20 -1.60
CA SER A 363 -96.10 -19.89 -2.65
C SER A 363 -97.62 -19.74 -2.46
N SER A 364 -98.28 -18.98 -3.32
CA SER A 364 -99.75 -19.05 -3.48
C SER A 364 -100.13 -19.04 -4.96
N THR A 365 -100.81 -20.11 -5.38
CA THR A 365 -101.30 -20.36 -6.74
C THR A 365 -102.59 -19.57 -7.00
N GLY A 366 -102.70 -18.89 -8.14
CA GLY A 366 -103.97 -18.32 -8.62
C GLY A 366 -103.85 -17.10 -9.53
N ALA A 367 -104.12 -17.28 -10.82
CA ALA A 367 -104.39 -16.22 -11.81
C ALA A 367 -105.89 -16.31 -12.23
N PRO A 368 -106.45 -15.51 -13.16
CA PRO A 368 -105.86 -14.47 -14.05
C PRO A 368 -106.75 -13.21 -14.31
N LYS A 369 -106.33 -12.36 -15.30
CA LYS A 369 -107.07 -11.28 -16.02
C LYS A 369 -107.08 -9.89 -15.33
N SER A 370 -106.97 -8.74 -16.01
CA SER A 370 -106.78 -8.42 -17.45
C SER A 370 -106.44 -6.92 -17.72
N VAL A 371 -105.98 -6.65 -18.96
CA VAL A 371 -106.07 -5.42 -19.81
C VAL A 371 -104.74 -4.62 -20.02
N PRO A 372 -104.35 -4.28 -21.27
CA PRO A 372 -103.07 -3.61 -21.57
C PRO A 372 -103.14 -2.10 -21.92
N LEU A 373 -102.16 -1.33 -21.40
CA LEU A 373 -101.59 -0.04 -21.90
C LEU A 373 -102.53 1.18 -22.07
N PRO A 374 -102.04 2.45 -21.97
CA PRO A 374 -100.89 2.98 -22.72
C PRO A 374 -99.81 3.70 -21.89
N ALA A 375 -98.69 4.01 -22.56
CA ALA A 375 -97.52 4.66 -21.97
C ALA A 375 -97.67 6.19 -21.89
N SER A 376 -97.24 6.78 -20.77
CA SER A 376 -96.73 8.16 -20.72
C SER A 376 -95.89 8.42 -19.46
N ALA A 377 -94.92 9.34 -19.60
CA ALA A 377 -94.21 10.07 -18.55
C ALA A 377 -93.31 9.31 -17.54
N ALA A 378 -92.00 9.48 -17.80
CA ALA A 378 -91.00 9.95 -16.82
C ALA A 378 -90.33 8.97 -15.84
N THR A 379 -89.11 9.39 -15.48
CA THR A 379 -88.21 8.84 -14.46
C THR A 379 -87.50 7.54 -14.83
N THR A 380 -86.31 7.69 -15.41
CA THR A 380 -85.21 6.74 -15.23
C THR A 380 -84.89 6.61 -13.75
N VAL A 381 -85.59 5.69 -13.06
CA VAL A 381 -85.21 5.28 -11.71
C VAL A 381 -83.91 4.49 -11.84
N SER A 382 -82.79 5.19 -11.64
CA SER A 382 -81.52 4.55 -11.36
C SER A 382 -81.68 3.76 -10.07
N VAL A 383 -81.87 2.44 -10.21
CA VAL A 383 -81.87 1.49 -9.09
C VAL A 383 -80.48 1.53 -8.46
N GLN A 384 -80.30 2.44 -7.51
CA GLN A 384 -79.17 2.42 -6.61
C GLN A 384 -79.29 1.12 -5.83
N GLN A 385 -78.44 0.15 -6.16
CA GLN A 385 -78.26 -1.02 -5.30
C GLN A 385 -77.85 -0.51 -3.92
N GLU A 386 -78.73 -0.66 -2.93
CA GLU A 386 -78.37 -0.33 -1.56
C GLU A 386 -77.13 -1.16 -1.18
N LYS A 387 -76.09 -0.47 -0.75
CA LYS A 387 -74.87 -1.08 -0.26
C LYS A 387 -74.89 -1.05 1.26
N GLU A 388 -74.74 -2.21 1.87
CA GLU A 388 -74.63 -2.33 3.32
C GLU A 388 -73.16 -2.49 3.73
N PRO A 389 -72.77 -2.14 4.98
CA PRO A 389 -71.43 -2.38 5.48
C PRO A 389 -71.05 -3.86 5.37
N SER A 390 -69.83 -4.14 4.89
CA SER A 390 -69.30 -5.51 4.91
C SER A 390 -69.09 -6.03 6.34
N GLU A 391 -68.89 -7.33 6.50
CA GLU A 391 -68.58 -7.90 7.81
C GLU A 391 -67.27 -7.32 8.39
N ASP A 392 -66.27 -7.12 7.53
CA ASP A 392 -64.99 -6.54 7.92
C ASP A 392 -65.09 -5.04 8.20
N ALA A 393 -65.94 -4.30 7.47
CA ALA A 393 -66.28 -2.93 7.83
C ALA A 393 -66.89 -2.84 9.24
N MET A 394 -67.79 -3.77 9.59
CA MET A 394 -68.38 -3.84 10.94
C MET A 394 -67.37 -4.25 12.01
N LYS A 395 -66.41 -5.15 11.71
CA LYS A 395 -65.29 -5.46 12.63
C LYS A 395 -64.40 -4.23 12.84
N CYS A 396 -64.02 -3.53 11.78
CA CYS A 396 -63.22 -2.30 11.86
C CYS A 396 -63.94 -1.17 12.59
N ALA A 397 -65.27 -1.01 12.42
CA ALA A 397 -66.06 -0.05 13.18
C ALA A 397 -66.08 -0.37 14.69
N LYS A 398 -66.24 -1.64 15.06
CA LYS A 398 -66.13 -2.11 16.46
C LYS A 398 -64.74 -1.84 17.04
N ILE A 399 -63.68 -2.17 16.30
CA ILE A 399 -62.29 -1.89 16.70
C ILE A 399 -62.07 -0.38 16.88
N CYS A 400 -62.56 0.46 15.96
CA CYS A 400 -62.45 1.92 16.06
C CYS A 400 -63.15 2.45 17.33
N ALA A 401 -64.37 1.97 17.61
CA ALA A 401 -65.11 2.29 18.84
C ALA A 401 -64.38 1.86 20.13
N THR A 402 -63.54 0.82 20.08
CA THR A 402 -62.69 0.40 21.21
C THR A 402 -61.38 1.19 21.29
N ILE A 403 -60.81 1.61 20.15
CA ILE A 403 -59.52 2.34 20.10
C ILE A 403 -59.67 3.81 20.51
N ILE A 404 -60.70 4.52 20.05
CA ILE A 404 -60.98 5.93 20.39
C ILE A 404 -60.84 6.19 21.91
N PRO A 405 -61.52 5.46 22.80
CA PRO A 405 -61.44 5.71 24.24
C PRO A 405 -60.08 5.38 24.86
N ILE A 406 -59.37 4.36 24.36
CA ILE A 406 -58.01 4.04 24.80
C ILE A 406 -57.07 5.20 24.47
N ILE A 407 -57.16 5.73 23.24
CA ILE A 407 -56.38 6.88 22.79
C ILE A 407 -56.74 8.15 23.59
N GLU A 408 -58.04 8.42 23.83
CA GLU A 408 -58.49 9.55 24.65
C GLU A 408 -57.86 9.50 26.05
N SER A 409 -57.95 8.35 26.73
CA SER A 409 -57.41 8.16 28.08
C SER A 409 -55.89 8.31 28.12
N ARG A 410 -55.15 7.55 27.29
CA ARG A 410 -53.68 7.56 27.29
C ARG A 410 -53.12 8.94 26.91
N LEU A 411 -53.64 9.58 25.86
CA LEU A 411 -53.13 10.88 25.42
C LEU A 411 -53.56 12.03 26.34
N THR A 412 -54.74 11.97 26.97
CA THR A 412 -55.14 12.95 27.99
C THR A 412 -54.28 12.83 29.25
N ASN A 413 -53.89 11.61 29.65
CA ASN A 413 -52.96 11.38 30.76
C ASN A 413 -51.57 11.99 30.45
N MET A 414 -51.04 11.74 29.24
CA MET A 414 -49.83 12.41 28.73
C MET A 414 -49.94 13.94 28.80
N ARG A 415 -51.05 14.52 28.32
CA ARG A 415 -51.27 15.97 28.34
C ARG A 415 -51.28 16.53 29.77
N LYS A 416 -51.98 15.89 30.72
CA LYS A 416 -52.02 16.30 32.13
C LYS A 416 -50.64 16.26 32.80
N ARG A 417 -49.86 15.20 32.54
CA ARG A 417 -48.50 15.01 33.11
C ARG A 417 -47.42 15.93 32.51
N ARG A 418 -47.73 16.67 31.44
CA ARG A 418 -46.85 17.71 30.86
C ARG A 418 -46.37 18.72 31.90
N HIS A 419 -47.29 19.19 32.74
CA HIS A 419 -47.05 20.24 33.74
C HIS A 419 -46.86 19.65 35.14
N ASN A 420 -47.70 18.67 35.54
CA ASN A 420 -47.76 18.20 36.92
C ASN A 420 -46.55 17.33 37.34
N THR A 421 -45.86 16.67 36.39
CA THR A 421 -44.74 15.75 36.69
C THR A 421 -43.47 16.04 35.87
N GLY A 422 -43.42 17.20 35.20
CA GLY A 422 -42.25 17.64 34.44
C GLY A 422 -41.87 16.78 33.23
N TRP A 423 -42.79 15.93 32.72
CA TRP A 423 -42.50 14.98 31.63
C TRP A 423 -42.02 15.65 30.34
N ARG A 424 -42.32 16.94 30.13
CA ARG A 424 -41.87 17.74 28.98
C ARG A 424 -40.36 17.67 28.72
N THR A 425 -39.52 17.60 29.75
CA THR A 425 -38.05 17.57 29.60
C THR A 425 -37.43 16.19 29.85
N LYS A 426 -38.23 15.17 30.18
CA LYS A 426 -37.74 13.82 30.41
C LYS A 426 -37.44 13.11 29.09
N LYS A 427 -36.38 12.30 29.07
CA LYS A 427 -36.03 11.39 27.97
C LYS A 427 -37.07 10.27 27.85
N CYS A 428 -37.26 9.74 26.65
CA CYS A 428 -38.20 8.65 26.40
C CYS A 428 -37.62 7.23 26.63
N PHE A 429 -36.43 7.12 27.24
CA PHE A 429 -35.76 5.85 27.54
C PHE A 429 -35.14 5.86 28.95
N GLY A 430 -34.80 4.67 29.47
CA GLY A 430 -34.16 4.48 30.78
C GLY A 430 -35.12 3.99 31.87
N ASN A 431 -34.79 4.24 33.14
CA ASN A 431 -35.47 3.63 34.28
C ASN A 431 -36.99 3.94 34.34
N LEU A 432 -37.77 2.93 34.72
CA LEU A 432 -39.24 2.88 34.67
C LEU A 432 -39.92 3.40 35.96
N ASP A 433 -39.17 3.93 36.94
CA ASP A 433 -39.78 4.44 38.17
C ASP A 433 -40.49 5.79 37.95
N GLY A 434 -41.82 5.76 37.86
CA GLY A 434 -42.70 6.94 37.78
C GLY A 434 -42.50 7.84 36.55
N SER A 435 -41.75 7.36 35.56
CA SER A 435 -41.15 8.16 34.50
C SER A 435 -41.94 8.11 33.19
N LEU A 436 -41.60 9.00 32.23
CA LEU A 436 -42.13 8.94 30.87
C LEU A 436 -41.86 7.58 30.17
N PRO A 437 -40.65 6.97 30.27
CA PRO A 437 -40.40 5.59 29.88
C PRO A 437 -41.42 4.57 30.40
N ALA A 438 -41.77 4.65 31.69
CA ALA A 438 -42.73 3.74 32.32
C ALA A 438 -44.10 3.78 31.65
N PHE A 439 -44.57 4.99 31.35
CA PHE A 439 -45.86 5.20 30.70
C PHE A 439 -45.86 4.74 29.24
N LEU A 440 -44.75 4.90 28.53
CA LEU A 440 -44.64 4.39 27.16
C LEU A 440 -44.65 2.85 27.15
N ALA A 441 -44.01 2.20 28.12
CA ALA A 441 -44.09 0.75 28.31
C ALA A 441 -45.51 0.27 28.71
N ASP A 442 -46.22 1.02 29.56
CA ASP A 442 -47.66 0.80 29.88
C ASP A 442 -48.59 1.12 28.68
N CYS A 443 -48.10 1.82 27.66
CA CYS A 443 -48.75 1.94 26.35
C CYS A 443 -48.29 0.87 25.34
N ASP A 444 -47.72 -0.24 25.82
CA ASP A 444 -47.22 -1.40 25.06
C ASP A 444 -46.07 -1.08 24.08
N TYR A 445 -45.42 0.08 24.17
CA TYR A 445 -44.22 0.37 23.36
C TYR A 445 -42.99 -0.34 23.92
N SER A 446 -42.16 -0.91 23.04
CA SER A 446 -40.82 -1.38 23.41
C SER A 446 -39.89 -0.19 23.69
N VAL A 447 -39.59 0.05 24.97
CA VAL A 447 -38.71 1.13 25.43
C VAL A 447 -37.28 0.62 25.62
N CYS A 448 -36.30 1.35 25.08
CA CYS A 448 -34.88 0.99 25.24
C CYS A 448 -34.47 0.97 26.72
N ALA A 449 -33.71 -0.06 27.10
CA ALA A 449 -33.14 -0.18 28.44
C ALA A 449 -32.08 0.91 28.72
N VAL A 450 -31.60 0.98 29.97
CA VAL A 450 -30.49 1.88 30.34
C VAL A 450 -29.20 1.40 29.66
N GLY A 451 -28.72 2.14 28.66
CA GLY A 451 -27.49 1.84 27.93
C GLY A 451 -27.32 2.68 26.67
N ASP A 452 -26.29 2.39 25.87
CA ASP A 452 -25.95 3.13 24.65
C ASP A 452 -26.55 2.60 23.34
N LYS A 453 -27.26 1.47 23.40
CA LYS A 453 -27.87 0.82 22.24
C LYS A 453 -29.29 1.34 21.99
N GLN A 454 -29.74 1.32 20.74
CA GLN A 454 -31.14 1.51 20.35
C GLN A 454 -31.71 0.12 20.07
N ASP A 455 -32.36 -0.48 21.08
CA ASP A 455 -32.87 -1.85 21.06
C ASP A 455 -34.40 -1.96 21.19
N GLY A 456 -35.08 -0.85 21.50
CA GLY A 456 -36.54 -0.71 21.47
C GLY A 456 -37.07 0.12 20.30
N GLU A 457 -38.39 0.17 20.17
CA GLU A 457 -39.15 0.95 19.18
C GLU A 457 -39.09 2.46 19.47
N VAL A 458 -39.06 2.83 20.76
CA VAL A 458 -38.99 4.24 21.18
C VAL A 458 -37.57 4.77 20.95
N ARG A 459 -37.44 5.77 20.08
CA ARG A 459 -36.15 6.42 19.75
C ARG A 459 -35.54 7.13 20.95
N ARG A 460 -34.28 6.82 21.27
CA ARG A 460 -33.51 7.42 22.38
C ARG A 460 -33.21 8.91 22.22
N ASP A 461 -33.22 9.45 21.00
CA ASP A 461 -33.01 10.88 20.75
C ASP A 461 -34.26 11.74 21.07
N LEU A 462 -35.41 11.10 21.34
CA LEU A 462 -36.65 11.78 21.70
C LEU A 462 -36.76 12.05 23.21
N ASN A 463 -37.48 13.12 23.50
CA ASN A 463 -37.91 13.52 24.84
C ASN A 463 -39.40 13.92 24.80
N GLY A 464 -39.99 14.17 25.97
CA GLY A 464 -41.40 14.55 26.07
C GLY A 464 -41.79 15.75 25.21
N SER A 465 -40.93 16.76 25.01
CA SER A 465 -41.23 17.93 24.18
C SER A 465 -41.48 17.55 22.73
N SER A 466 -40.70 16.62 22.17
CA SER A 466 -40.92 16.09 20.82
C SER A 466 -42.28 15.40 20.68
N ILE A 467 -42.75 14.72 21.74
CA ILE A 467 -44.08 14.11 21.75
C ILE A 467 -45.17 15.20 21.82
N TYR A 468 -45.03 16.18 22.71
CA TYR A 468 -46.01 17.27 22.83
C TYR A 468 -46.09 18.13 21.56
N GLU A 469 -44.98 18.33 20.85
CA GLU A 469 -44.96 19.01 19.54
C GLU A 469 -45.82 18.26 18.51
N LEU A 470 -45.70 16.93 18.42
CA LEU A 470 -46.56 16.10 17.56
C LEU A 470 -48.04 16.18 17.97
N LEU A 471 -48.35 16.18 19.28
CA LEU A 471 -49.72 16.27 19.80
C LEU A 471 -50.37 17.65 19.61
N GLU A 472 -49.56 18.71 19.46
CA GLU A 472 -49.98 20.10 19.19
C GLU A 472 -49.79 20.50 17.71
N THR A 473 -49.36 19.58 16.85
CA THR A 473 -49.21 19.80 15.40
C THR A 473 -50.58 19.83 14.72
N GLU A 474 -50.74 20.75 13.78
CA GLU A 474 -51.93 20.86 12.94
C GLU A 474 -51.76 20.02 11.68
N VAL A 475 -52.76 19.18 11.39
CA VAL A 475 -52.82 18.34 10.19
C VAL A 475 -54.16 18.61 9.50
N ASN A 476 -54.12 19.05 8.24
CA ASN A 476 -55.31 19.35 7.43
C ASN A 476 -56.33 20.30 8.11
N GLY A 477 -55.86 21.33 8.81
CA GLY A 477 -56.74 22.28 9.51
C GLY A 477 -57.28 21.79 10.86
N GLN A 478 -56.82 20.63 11.36
CA GLN A 478 -57.24 20.07 12.64
C GLN A 478 -56.05 19.83 13.58
N THR A 479 -56.28 20.02 14.88
CA THR A 479 -55.33 19.68 15.94
C THR A 479 -55.94 18.64 16.86
N LEU A 480 -55.13 17.67 17.30
CA LEU A 480 -55.59 16.65 18.25
C LEU A 480 -55.84 17.27 19.64
N PHE A 481 -55.02 18.25 20.03
CA PHE A 481 -55.20 19.07 21.22
C PHE A 481 -54.95 20.55 20.91
N ASN A 482 -55.79 21.43 21.47
CA ASN A 482 -55.60 22.87 21.31
C ASN A 482 -54.30 23.34 21.99
N LYS A 483 -53.59 24.26 21.31
CA LYS A 483 -52.49 25.04 21.92
C LYS A 483 -53.03 25.90 23.07
N ASN A 484 -52.17 26.16 24.05
CA ASN A 484 -52.60 26.69 25.35
C ASN A 484 -52.94 28.19 25.29
N ASN A 485 -54.22 28.52 25.12
CA ASN A 485 -54.72 29.89 24.97
C ASN A 485 -55.27 30.51 26.27
N GLY A 486 -54.93 29.94 27.45
CA GLY A 486 -55.29 30.50 28.76
C GLY A 486 -56.77 30.45 29.15
N LYS A 487 -57.65 29.87 28.33
CA LYS A 487 -59.11 29.78 28.55
C LYS A 487 -59.67 28.34 28.50
N GLY A 488 -58.91 27.36 28.98
CA GLY A 488 -59.36 25.96 29.12
C GLY A 488 -58.71 24.97 28.15
N TYR A 489 -58.74 23.69 28.55
CA TYR A 489 -57.94 22.62 27.96
C TYR A 489 -58.77 21.55 27.24
N GLU A 490 -59.45 21.93 26.15
CA GLU A 490 -60.18 20.93 25.36
C GLU A 490 -59.28 20.27 24.30
N SER A 491 -59.55 19.00 24.03
CA SER A 491 -59.22 18.38 22.74
C SER A 491 -60.33 18.75 21.77
N LYS A 492 -59.99 18.95 20.48
CA LYS A 492 -61.01 19.15 19.45
C LYS A 492 -61.44 17.80 18.89
N THR A 493 -60.71 17.27 17.91
CA THR A 493 -61.10 16.08 17.15
C THR A 493 -61.31 14.83 18.03
N LEU A 494 -60.48 14.60 19.05
CA LEU A 494 -60.61 13.41 19.91
C LEU A 494 -61.78 13.54 20.91
N SER A 495 -62.08 14.75 21.38
CA SER A 495 -63.29 15.04 22.16
C SER A 495 -64.56 14.89 21.32
N GLU A 496 -64.55 15.39 20.07
CA GLU A 496 -65.64 15.23 19.10
C GLU A 496 -65.92 13.75 18.82
N LEU A 497 -64.89 12.95 18.49
CA LEU A 497 -65.00 11.50 18.30
C LEU A 497 -65.56 10.78 19.53
N THR A 498 -65.06 11.11 20.72
CA THR A 498 -65.55 10.52 21.96
C THR A 498 -66.97 10.99 22.28
N GLY A 499 -67.33 12.23 21.93
CA GLY A 499 -68.69 12.76 22.04
C GLY A 499 -69.69 12.01 21.16
N HIS A 500 -69.35 11.75 19.89
CA HIS A 500 -70.14 10.90 19.00
C HIS A 500 -70.28 9.48 19.55
N LEU A 501 -69.21 8.95 20.12
CA LEU A 501 -69.20 7.60 20.72
C LEU A 501 -70.12 7.51 21.95
N LYS A 502 -70.09 8.51 22.85
CA LYS A 502 -71.03 8.63 23.98
C LYS A 502 -72.47 8.73 23.49
N THR A 503 -72.73 9.53 22.46
CA THR A 503 -74.06 9.66 21.84
C THR A 503 -74.56 8.32 21.29
N TYR A 504 -73.70 7.54 20.63
CA TYR A 504 -74.02 6.21 20.13
C TYR A 504 -74.40 5.24 21.25
N TYR A 505 -73.70 5.25 22.39
CA TYR A 505 -74.11 4.43 23.53
C TYR A 505 -75.45 4.86 24.11
N THR A 506 -75.68 6.16 24.29
CA THR A 506 -76.97 6.68 24.74
C THR A 506 -78.11 6.27 23.82
N THR A 507 -77.93 6.30 22.48
CA THR A 507 -78.97 5.84 21.54
C THR A 507 -79.16 4.33 21.55
N CYS A 508 -78.11 3.53 21.76
CA CYS A 508 -78.27 2.08 22.00
C CYS A 508 -79.16 1.79 23.23
N HIS A 509 -79.01 2.57 24.31
CA HIS A 509 -79.85 2.43 25.51
C HIS A 509 -81.30 2.92 25.36
N LEU A 510 -81.68 3.56 24.23
CA LEU A 510 -83.09 3.86 23.91
C LEU A 510 -83.82 2.63 23.36
N THR A 511 -83.11 1.62 22.84
CA THR A 511 -83.71 0.41 22.28
C THR A 511 -83.85 -0.65 23.36
N LEU A 512 -85.08 -0.92 23.79
CA LEU A 512 -85.34 -2.00 24.74
C LEU A 512 -85.18 -3.38 24.04
N PRO A 513 -84.48 -4.34 24.66
CA PRO A 513 -84.38 -5.69 24.11
C PRO A 513 -85.77 -6.37 24.15
N PRO A 514 -86.14 -7.16 23.12
CA PRO A 514 -87.45 -7.83 23.08
C PRO A 514 -87.64 -8.91 24.16
N SER A 515 -86.56 -9.30 24.85
CA SER A 515 -86.57 -10.14 26.04
C SER A 515 -85.56 -9.57 27.05
N PRO A 516 -86.00 -8.76 28.04
CA PRO A 516 -85.12 -8.28 29.09
C PRO A 516 -84.67 -9.45 29.98
N LYS A 517 -83.36 -9.58 30.16
CA LYS A 517 -82.74 -10.55 31.07
C LYS A 517 -81.98 -9.81 32.15
N TYR A 518 -82.13 -10.23 33.40
CA TYR A 518 -81.32 -9.73 34.49
C TYR A 518 -79.85 -10.15 34.32
N PRO A 519 -78.88 -9.37 34.81
CA PRO A 519 -77.47 -9.74 34.76
C PRO A 519 -77.20 -10.91 35.72
N CYS A 520 -76.98 -12.11 35.17
CA CYS A 520 -76.84 -13.35 35.95
C CYS A 520 -75.39 -13.81 36.15
N SER A 521 -74.42 -13.28 35.40
CA SER A 521 -72.99 -13.52 35.64
C SER A 521 -72.26 -12.24 36.06
N VAL A 522 -71.10 -12.39 36.72
CA VAL A 522 -70.22 -11.25 37.08
C VAL A 522 -69.92 -10.37 35.86
N ARG A 523 -69.69 -10.99 34.70
CA ARG A 523 -69.49 -10.29 33.42
C ARG A 523 -70.71 -9.46 33.04
N ASP A 524 -71.93 -10.00 33.15
CA ASP A 524 -73.15 -9.27 32.82
C ASP A 524 -73.40 -8.11 33.80
N MET A 525 -73.10 -8.32 35.09
CA MET A 525 -73.20 -7.28 36.13
C MET A 525 -72.21 -6.14 35.88
N LEU A 526 -70.94 -6.45 35.60
CA LEU A 526 -69.93 -5.46 35.22
C LEU A 526 -70.36 -4.71 33.95
N THR A 527 -70.85 -5.42 32.93
CA THR A 527 -71.28 -4.79 31.68
C THR A 527 -72.53 -3.92 31.84
N TRP A 528 -73.45 -4.30 32.74
CA TRP A 528 -74.58 -3.46 33.11
C TRP A 528 -74.12 -2.17 33.80
N LEU A 529 -73.15 -2.28 34.73
CA LEU A 529 -72.53 -1.13 35.39
C LEU A 529 -71.81 -0.20 34.38
N THR A 530 -71.10 -0.73 33.37
CA THR A 530 -70.44 0.13 32.37
C THR A 530 -71.42 0.85 31.45
N GLY A 531 -72.58 0.25 31.15
CA GLY A 531 -73.65 0.89 30.37
C GLY A 531 -74.47 1.92 31.16
N LEU A 532 -74.53 1.79 32.50
CA LEU A 532 -75.37 2.63 33.36
C LEU A 532 -75.23 4.15 33.10
N PRO A 533 -74.02 4.75 32.94
CA PRO A 533 -73.87 6.20 32.72
C PRO A 533 -74.54 6.75 31.44
N TYR A 534 -74.91 5.87 30.51
CA TYR A 534 -75.52 6.20 29.21
C TYR A 534 -77.04 5.98 29.21
N THR A 535 -77.61 5.62 30.36
CA THR A 535 -79.05 5.44 30.54
C THR A 535 -79.73 6.73 31.02
N SER A 536 -81.01 6.88 30.69
CA SER A 536 -81.86 7.97 31.23
C SER A 536 -82.06 7.87 32.75
N VAL A 537 -81.86 6.69 33.36
CA VAL A 537 -81.93 6.49 34.81
C VAL A 537 -80.77 7.21 35.51
N TYR A 538 -79.56 7.14 34.94
CA TYR A 538 -78.36 7.71 35.57
C TYR A 538 -78.42 9.24 35.70
N SER A 539 -78.90 9.93 34.67
CA SER A 539 -79.10 11.39 34.75
C SER A 539 -80.17 11.80 35.75
N GLN A 540 -81.11 10.92 36.08
CA GLN A 540 -82.15 11.15 37.09
C GLN A 540 -81.69 10.93 38.53
N ILE A 541 -80.60 10.19 38.79
CA ILE A 541 -80.12 9.86 40.15
C ILE A 541 -79.96 11.13 40.99
N ASN A 542 -79.29 12.16 40.47
CA ASN A 542 -79.07 13.42 41.20
C ASN A 542 -80.38 14.17 41.50
N GLY A 543 -81.35 14.14 40.58
CA GLY A 543 -82.68 14.72 40.79
C GLY A 543 -83.49 13.93 41.83
N TYR A 544 -83.40 12.61 41.80
CA TYR A 544 -84.05 11.73 42.76
C TYR A 544 -83.50 11.89 44.17
N CYS A 545 -82.17 11.95 44.34
CA CYS A 545 -81.52 12.18 45.63
C CYS A 545 -81.94 13.52 46.26
N LYS A 546 -81.99 14.60 45.46
CA LYS A 546 -82.56 15.88 45.88
C LYS A 546 -84.03 15.74 46.29
N SER A 547 -84.84 15.06 45.48
CA SER A 547 -86.26 14.83 45.79
C SER A 547 -86.51 14.00 47.05
N LEU A 548 -85.55 13.16 47.47
CA LEU A 548 -85.61 12.43 48.74
C LEU A 548 -85.27 13.35 49.90
N LEU A 549 -84.18 14.14 49.80
CA LEU A 549 -83.82 15.14 50.80
C LEU A 549 -84.95 16.15 51.03
N ASP A 550 -85.63 16.59 49.97
CA ASP A 550 -86.75 17.55 50.07
C ASP A 550 -88.08 16.96 50.57
N LYS A 551 -88.22 15.63 50.61
CA LYS A 551 -89.45 14.96 51.10
C LYS A 551 -89.47 14.76 52.61
N ASP A 552 -88.31 14.70 53.26
CA ASP A 552 -88.21 14.43 54.69
C ASP A 552 -87.09 15.25 55.34
N GLU A 553 -87.49 16.22 56.17
CA GLU A 553 -86.59 17.10 56.93
C GLU A 553 -85.73 16.35 57.97
N SER A 554 -86.02 15.08 58.28
CA SER A 554 -85.12 14.24 59.09
C SER A 554 -83.83 13.90 58.33
N TYR A 555 -83.90 13.66 57.01
CA TYR A 555 -82.72 13.35 56.19
C TYR A 555 -81.75 14.53 56.08
N LYS A 556 -82.23 15.77 56.20
CA LYS A 556 -81.39 16.99 56.24
C LYS A 556 -80.66 17.18 57.59
N LYS A 557 -81.03 16.41 58.62
CA LYS A 557 -80.45 16.46 59.98
C LYS A 557 -79.64 15.20 60.31
N ASP A 558 -79.80 14.15 59.54
CA ASP A 558 -79.04 12.90 59.67
C ASP A 558 -77.62 13.06 59.08
N SER A 559 -76.61 12.82 59.93
CA SER A 559 -75.20 13.02 59.61
C SER A 559 -74.62 11.99 58.62
N VAL A 560 -75.36 10.93 58.29
CA VAL A 560 -74.98 9.90 57.33
C VAL A 560 -75.76 10.06 56.03
N ILE A 561 -77.08 10.26 56.11
CA ILE A 561 -77.97 10.32 54.94
C ILE A 561 -77.74 11.60 54.13
N LEU A 562 -77.56 12.76 54.78
CA LEU A 562 -77.31 14.04 54.08
C LEU A 562 -76.09 13.96 53.14
N PRO A 563 -74.85 13.70 53.61
CA PRO A 563 -73.69 13.64 52.72
C PRO A 563 -73.78 12.47 51.72
N MET A 564 -74.50 11.39 52.07
CA MET A 564 -74.73 10.27 51.15
C MET A 564 -75.57 10.68 49.94
N LEU A 565 -76.70 11.37 50.14
CA LEU A 565 -77.59 11.79 49.06
C LEU A 565 -77.11 13.06 48.34
N GLU A 566 -76.42 13.97 49.02
CA GLU A 566 -76.01 15.25 48.45
C GLU A 566 -74.81 15.13 47.50
N HIS A 567 -73.81 14.33 47.86
CA HIS A 567 -72.53 14.26 47.15
C HIS A 567 -72.00 12.83 46.93
N ASN A 568 -72.10 11.95 47.91
CA ASN A 568 -71.32 10.71 47.88
C ASN A 568 -71.94 9.61 46.99
N LEU A 569 -73.26 9.40 46.98
CA LEU A 569 -73.89 8.32 46.20
C LEU A 569 -73.63 8.48 44.69
N SER A 570 -73.78 9.70 44.16
CA SER A 570 -73.49 9.99 42.75
C SER A 570 -72.01 9.77 42.42
N SER A 571 -71.10 10.21 43.30
CA SER A 571 -69.66 10.01 43.17
C SER A 571 -69.27 8.52 43.22
N TYR A 572 -69.82 7.77 44.16
CA TYR A 572 -69.59 6.32 44.30
C TYR A 572 -70.10 5.55 43.09
N ILE A 573 -71.33 5.82 42.60
CA ILE A 573 -71.82 5.16 41.38
C ILE A 573 -70.94 5.54 40.18
N THR A 574 -70.51 6.80 40.05
CA THR A 574 -69.55 7.21 39.00
C THR A 574 -68.25 6.41 39.09
N SER A 575 -67.66 6.29 40.28
CA SER A 575 -66.42 5.54 40.48
C SER A 575 -66.58 4.03 40.28
N THR A 576 -67.71 3.46 40.70
CA THR A 576 -68.01 2.03 40.52
C THR A 576 -68.21 1.68 39.05
N THR A 577 -68.91 2.52 38.27
CA THR A 577 -69.11 2.28 36.83
C THR A 577 -67.78 2.39 36.05
N GLN A 578 -66.89 3.31 36.43
CA GLN A 578 -65.52 3.39 35.90
C GLN A 578 -64.70 2.13 36.24
N LYS A 579 -64.63 1.74 37.52
CA LYS A 579 -63.88 0.55 37.95
C LYS A 579 -64.43 -0.75 37.36
N ALA A 580 -65.75 -0.82 37.13
CA ALA A 580 -66.37 -1.98 36.50
C ALA A 580 -65.84 -2.19 35.07
N TYR A 581 -65.54 -1.11 34.33
CA TYR A 581 -64.90 -1.19 33.01
C TYR A 581 -63.49 -1.74 33.11
N ASP A 582 -62.65 -1.18 33.98
CA ASP A 582 -61.25 -1.60 34.14
C ASP A 582 -61.14 -3.09 34.49
N VAL A 583 -62.00 -3.57 35.41
CA VAL A 583 -62.10 -4.99 35.78
C VAL A 583 -62.60 -5.84 34.61
N LEU A 584 -63.63 -5.39 33.89
CA LEU A 584 -64.19 -6.12 32.74
C LEU A 584 -63.15 -6.29 31.61
N VAL A 585 -62.36 -5.24 31.34
CA VAL A 585 -61.26 -5.27 30.35
C VAL A 585 -60.09 -6.11 30.84
N THR A 586 -59.73 -6.05 32.12
CA THR A 586 -58.66 -6.87 32.69
C THR A 586 -58.99 -8.37 32.63
N VAL A 587 -60.26 -8.74 32.84
CA VAL A 587 -60.72 -10.14 32.80
C VAL A 587 -60.99 -10.63 31.37
N SER A 588 -61.51 -9.78 30.48
CA SER A 588 -61.99 -10.21 29.15
C SER A 588 -61.05 -9.83 27.99
N GLY A 589 -60.10 -8.94 28.24
CA GLY A 589 -59.31 -8.25 27.21
C GLY A 589 -60.13 -7.28 26.35
N ASN A 590 -59.45 -6.48 25.53
CA ASN A 590 -60.05 -5.49 24.62
C ASN A 590 -60.79 -6.10 23.41
N GLY A 591 -60.97 -7.43 23.34
CA GLY A 591 -61.47 -8.14 22.15
C GLY A 591 -62.83 -8.83 22.29
N HIS A 592 -63.29 -9.15 23.50
CA HIS A 592 -64.47 -9.99 23.72
C HIS A 592 -65.75 -9.18 24.02
N GLY A 593 -66.15 -8.33 23.08
CA GLY A 593 -67.48 -7.72 23.08
C GLY A 593 -68.56 -8.79 22.89
N ALA A 594 -69.49 -8.91 23.84
CA ALA A 594 -70.52 -9.94 23.80
C ALA A 594 -71.49 -9.77 22.61
N PRO A 595 -72.07 -10.85 22.05
CA PRO A 595 -73.13 -10.75 21.02
C PRO A 595 -74.48 -10.23 21.56
N THR A 596 -74.58 -9.91 22.85
CA THR A 596 -75.84 -9.63 23.55
C THR A 596 -76.17 -8.13 23.57
N LEU A 597 -76.68 -7.62 22.44
CA LEU A 597 -77.67 -6.53 22.24
C LEU A 597 -77.63 -5.19 23.02
N ILE A 598 -76.74 -4.98 23.99
CA ILE A 598 -76.67 -3.75 24.83
C ILE A 598 -75.22 -3.23 24.93
N THR A 599 -74.24 -3.96 24.37
CA THR A 599 -72.84 -3.88 24.80
C THR A 599 -71.89 -3.43 23.69
N HIS A 600 -72.04 -2.18 23.25
CA HIS A 600 -70.92 -1.45 22.66
C HIS A 600 -70.26 -0.62 23.76
N MET A 601 -68.95 -0.76 23.95
CA MET A 601 -68.27 -0.53 25.24
C MET A 601 -67.76 0.91 25.45
N PRO A 602 -68.26 1.65 26.46
CA PRO A 602 -67.82 3.01 26.74
C PRO A 602 -66.56 3.15 27.61
N VAL A 603 -65.88 4.28 27.46
CA VAL A 603 -65.01 4.89 28.48
C VAL A 603 -65.38 6.36 28.63
N THR A 604 -65.39 6.85 29.87
CA THR A 604 -65.46 8.28 30.19
C THR A 604 -64.64 8.60 31.44
N SER A 605 -63.60 9.43 31.28
CA SER A 605 -63.02 10.14 32.41
C SER A 605 -63.68 11.51 32.55
N VAL A 606 -64.52 11.70 33.57
CA VAL A 606 -64.95 13.04 34.01
C VAL A 606 -64.05 13.45 35.17
N THR A 607 -63.45 14.64 35.07
CA THR A 607 -62.65 15.23 36.17
C THR A 607 -63.56 15.72 37.28
N THR A 608 -63.45 15.10 38.46
CA THR A 608 -63.85 15.72 39.72
C THR A 608 -62.89 16.86 40.06
N PRO A 609 -63.36 18.03 40.50
CA PRO A 609 -62.50 19.00 41.17
C PRO A 609 -62.12 18.42 42.55
N GLU A 610 -60.82 18.35 42.85
CA GLU A 610 -60.34 17.98 44.18
C GLU A 610 -60.64 19.13 45.16
N GLY A 611 -61.72 18.98 45.93
CA GLY A 611 -61.93 19.75 47.14
C GLY A 611 -60.92 19.32 48.20
N SER A 612 -60.15 20.28 48.72
CA SER A 612 -59.14 20.04 49.74
C SER A 612 -59.77 19.58 51.06
N ILE A 613 -59.73 18.28 51.34
CA ILE A 613 -60.01 17.75 52.68
C ILE A 613 -58.76 17.92 53.53
N THR A 614 -58.66 19.06 54.20
CA THR A 614 -57.72 19.24 55.32
C THR A 614 -58.25 18.45 56.51
N HIS A 615 -57.57 17.36 56.88
CA HIS A 615 -57.78 16.76 58.19
C HIS A 615 -57.31 17.75 59.28
N PRO A 616 -58.13 18.09 60.27
CA PRO A 616 -57.63 18.70 61.49
C PRO A 616 -56.86 17.63 62.30
N THR A 617 -55.74 18.04 62.88
CA THR A 617 -55.02 17.34 63.97
C THR A 617 -55.85 17.28 65.23
#